data_AF-A0A519T390-F1
#
_entry.id   AF-A0A519T390-F1
#
_cell.length_a   1.000
_cell.length_b   1.000
_cell.length_c   1.000
_cell.angle_alpha   90.00
_cell.angle_beta   90.00
_cell.angle_gamma   90.00
#
_symmetry.space_group_name_H-M   'P 1'
#
loop_
_entity.id
_entity.type
_entity.pdbx_description
1 polymer ?
#
loop_
_entity_poly.entity_id
_entity_poly.type
_entity_poly.pdbx_seq_one_letter_code
_entity_poly.pdbx_strand_id
1 'polypeptide(L)'
;MSRCLYCYQYLDAALDYHPACSRRLFGKPTPPAFPYSEAQLLALAEQIVRSHITVTGVQPKLSLTLAATGDAGQPTRFTIVGALGAYILKPPTPHYPSLPEVEDLTMHLATLAGLATVPHGLLRLEGGTLAYVTRRIDRHQGQKLAMEDMCQLTERLTENKYDGSHEQVAKAILRYSANPGLDV
;
A
#
# COMPACT_ATOMS: atom_id res chain seq x y z
N MET A 1 8.55 -21.87 -13.16
CA MET A 1 7.54 -20.90 -13.61
C MET A 1 7.31 -19.90 -12.49
N SER A 2 7.41 -18.61 -12.77
CA SER A 2 7.09 -17.55 -11.80
C SER A 2 5.57 -17.37 -11.68
N ARG A 3 5.13 -16.85 -10.54
CA ARG A 3 3.73 -16.44 -10.31
C ARG A 3 3.64 -14.91 -10.38
N CYS A 4 2.52 -14.41 -10.87
CA CYS A 4 2.23 -12.99 -10.87
C CYS A 4 2.15 -12.44 -9.44
N LEU A 5 2.88 -11.36 -9.17
CA LEU A 5 2.92 -10.64 -7.88
C LEU A 5 1.63 -9.84 -7.56
N TYR A 6 0.55 -10.09 -8.31
CA TYR A 6 -0.75 -9.45 -8.12
C TYR A 6 -1.91 -10.45 -8.10
N CYS A 7 -1.91 -11.49 -8.93
CA CYS A 7 -3.03 -12.46 -8.99
C CYS A 7 -2.64 -13.90 -8.67
N TYR A 8 -1.36 -14.15 -8.40
CA TYR A 8 -0.76 -15.45 -8.10
C TYR A 8 -0.87 -16.52 -9.20
N GLN A 9 -1.47 -16.20 -10.35
CA GLN A 9 -1.51 -17.10 -11.50
C GLN A 9 -0.12 -17.19 -12.16
N TYR A 10 0.13 -18.32 -12.84
CA TYR A 10 1.39 -18.55 -13.53
C TYR A 10 1.66 -17.53 -14.63
N LEU A 11 2.94 -17.24 -14.84
CA LEU A 11 3.43 -16.38 -15.90
C LEU A 11 4.15 -17.20 -16.98
N ASP A 12 3.95 -16.80 -18.23
CA ASP A 12 4.52 -17.46 -19.41
C ASP A 12 5.99 -17.05 -19.66
N ALA A 13 6.47 -15.99 -18.98
CA ALA A 13 7.81 -15.41 -19.17
C ALA A 13 8.42 -14.95 -17.83
N ALA A 14 9.68 -14.52 -17.86
CA ALA A 14 10.39 -13.89 -16.74
C ALA A 14 9.89 -12.46 -16.45
N LEU A 15 8.59 -12.34 -16.25
CA LEU A 15 7.91 -11.13 -15.78
C LEU A 15 7.52 -11.31 -14.31
N ASP A 16 7.13 -10.22 -13.67
CA ASP A 16 6.52 -10.23 -12.33
C ASP A 16 4.98 -10.04 -12.39
N TYR A 17 4.43 -9.60 -13.52
CA TYR A 17 2.99 -9.33 -13.68
C TYR A 17 2.45 -9.71 -15.05
N HIS A 18 1.19 -10.13 -15.12
CA HIS A 18 0.44 -10.08 -16.37
C HIS A 18 0.18 -8.61 -16.75
N PRO A 19 0.09 -8.27 -18.05
CA PRO A 19 -0.23 -6.91 -18.49
C PRO A 19 -1.55 -6.36 -17.94
N ALA A 20 -2.56 -7.23 -17.75
CA ALA A 20 -3.84 -6.85 -17.15
C ALA A 20 -3.70 -6.54 -15.65
N CYS A 21 -2.94 -7.35 -14.91
CA CYS A 21 -2.67 -7.18 -13.49
C CYS A 21 -1.89 -5.88 -13.23
N SER A 22 -0.87 -5.61 -14.06
CA SER A 22 -0.13 -4.36 -14.02
C SER A 22 -1.02 -3.13 -14.27
N ARG A 23 -1.95 -3.20 -15.24
CA ARG A 23 -2.91 -2.09 -15.48
C ARG A 23 -3.80 -1.84 -14.27
N ARG A 24 -4.27 -2.90 -13.60
CA ARG A 24 -5.13 -2.77 -12.41
C ARG A 24 -4.41 -2.06 -11.27
N LEU A 25 -3.17 -2.45 -10.99
CA LEU A 25 -2.41 -1.88 -9.89
C LEU A 25 -1.78 -0.52 -10.25
N PHE A 26 -1.08 -0.44 -11.38
CA PHE A 26 -0.24 0.70 -11.75
C PHE A 26 -0.82 1.62 -12.83
N GLY A 27 -1.94 1.24 -13.46
CA GLY A 27 -2.55 1.99 -14.56
C GLY A 27 -1.90 1.80 -15.93
N LYS A 28 -0.84 0.97 -16.05
CA LYS A 28 -0.12 0.70 -17.30
C LYS A 28 0.12 -0.80 -17.51
N PRO A 29 0.23 -1.31 -18.75
CA PRO A 29 0.47 -2.74 -19.01
C PRO A 29 1.86 -3.21 -18.56
N THR A 30 2.84 -2.33 -18.59
CA THR A 30 4.20 -2.63 -18.12
C THR A 30 4.34 -2.13 -16.68
N PRO A 31 4.76 -2.99 -15.73
CA PRO A 31 4.96 -2.56 -14.35
C PRO A 31 6.07 -1.50 -14.29
N PRO A 32 5.97 -0.55 -13.36
CA PRO A 32 7.01 0.45 -13.19
C PRO A 32 8.30 -0.18 -12.67
N ALA A 33 9.44 0.32 -13.14
CA ALA A 33 10.73 -0.12 -12.62
C ALA A 33 10.93 0.39 -11.18
N PHE A 34 11.42 -0.49 -10.32
CA PHE A 34 11.73 -0.19 -8.92
C PHE A 34 13.10 -0.75 -8.52
N PRO A 35 14.20 -0.10 -8.96
CA PRO A 35 15.56 -0.59 -8.76
C PRO A 35 16.10 -0.17 -7.38
N TYR A 36 15.40 -0.56 -6.31
CA TYR A 36 15.84 -0.32 -4.94
C TYR A 36 16.13 -1.64 -4.25
N SER A 37 17.25 -1.71 -3.54
CA SER A 37 17.57 -2.83 -2.66
C SER A 37 16.90 -2.67 -1.29
N GLU A 38 16.81 -3.77 -0.55
CA GLU A 38 16.28 -3.76 0.82
C GLU A 38 17.05 -2.77 1.72
N ALA A 39 18.38 -2.77 1.65
CA ALA A 39 19.22 -1.85 2.44
C ALA A 39 18.93 -0.37 2.13
N GLN A 40 18.74 -0.04 0.85
CA GLN A 40 18.38 1.33 0.44
C GLN A 40 17.00 1.73 0.98
N LEU A 41 16.01 0.85 0.91
CA LEU A 41 14.66 1.14 1.42
C LEU A 41 14.63 1.31 2.93
N LEU A 42 15.39 0.51 3.68
CA LEU A 42 15.51 0.65 5.13
C LEU A 42 16.12 2.01 5.49
N ALA A 43 17.23 2.39 4.84
CA ALA A 43 17.85 3.70 5.05
C ALA A 43 16.91 4.87 4.72
N LEU A 44 16.17 4.77 3.61
CA LEU A 44 15.19 5.78 3.20
C LEU A 44 14.01 5.87 4.19
N ALA A 45 13.53 4.72 4.68
CA ALA A 45 12.46 4.68 5.65
C ALA A 45 12.87 5.31 6.98
N GLU A 46 14.08 5.03 7.46
CA GLU A 46 14.65 5.68 8.65
C GLU A 46 14.75 7.20 8.47
N GLN A 47 15.25 7.65 7.32
CA GLN A 47 15.35 9.09 7.01
C GLN A 47 13.97 9.77 7.00
N ILE A 48 12.96 9.12 6.43
CA ILE A 48 11.60 9.64 6.37
C ILE A 48 10.98 9.74 7.78
N VAL A 49 11.17 8.72 8.62
CA VAL A 49 10.74 8.76 10.03
C VAL A 49 11.36 9.95 10.76
N ARG A 50 12.66 10.19 10.58
CA ARG A 50 13.37 11.34 11.17
C ARG A 50 12.87 12.69 10.64
N SER A 51 12.33 12.73 9.42
CA SER A 51 11.83 13.96 8.78
C SER A 51 10.39 14.33 9.15
N HIS A 52 9.67 13.50 9.93
CA HIS A 52 8.25 13.66 10.27
C HIS A 52 7.27 13.74 9.07
N ILE A 53 7.70 13.37 7.85
CA ILE A 53 6.84 13.31 6.66
C ILE A 53 6.26 11.89 6.55
N THR A 54 5.41 11.47 7.49
CA THR A 54 4.98 10.06 7.59
C THR A 54 3.47 9.86 7.45
N VAL A 55 3.11 8.66 7.02
CA VAL A 55 1.76 8.10 7.15
C VAL A 55 1.72 7.34 8.48
N THR A 56 0.62 7.41 9.23
CA THR A 56 0.51 6.86 10.60
C THR A 56 0.72 5.34 10.66
N GLY A 57 1.27 4.82 11.77
CA GLY A 57 1.50 3.38 11.99
C GLY A 57 2.91 3.06 12.46
N VAL A 58 3.09 1.90 13.11
CA VAL A 58 4.39 1.47 13.70
C VAL A 58 5.34 0.90 12.64
N GLN A 59 4.79 0.30 11.58
CA GLN A 59 5.58 -0.27 10.49
C GLN A 59 6.12 0.84 9.57
N PRO A 60 7.42 0.79 9.19
CA PRO A 60 7.98 1.72 8.21
C PRO A 60 7.19 1.68 6.91
N LYS A 61 6.89 2.86 6.35
CA LYS A 61 6.15 2.97 5.09
C LYS A 61 6.66 4.14 4.28
N LEU A 62 6.76 3.92 2.98
CA LEU A 62 7.27 4.87 2.00
C LEU A 62 6.11 5.29 1.09
N SER A 63 5.98 6.58 0.81
CA SER A 63 5.04 7.02 -0.21
C SER A 63 5.74 7.03 -1.57
N LEU A 64 5.12 6.43 -2.58
CA LEU A 64 5.67 6.39 -3.94
C LEU A 64 4.77 7.15 -4.90
N THR A 65 5.38 7.78 -5.90
CA THR A 65 4.68 8.24 -7.09
C THR A 65 5.27 7.62 -8.34
N LEU A 66 4.47 7.55 -9.39
CA LEU A 66 4.96 7.20 -10.72
C LEU A 66 5.55 8.45 -11.34
N ALA A 67 6.84 8.43 -11.68
CA ALA A 67 7.45 9.53 -12.42
C ALA A 67 6.71 9.77 -13.74
N ALA A 68 6.52 11.04 -14.10
CA ALA A 68 6.06 11.37 -15.45
C ALA A 68 7.03 10.74 -16.46
N THR A 69 6.49 10.12 -17.51
CA THR A 69 7.30 9.52 -18.58
C THR A 69 8.20 10.58 -19.20
N GLY A 70 9.48 10.55 -18.89
CA GLY A 70 10.52 11.19 -19.68
C GLY A 70 10.86 10.27 -20.86
N ASP A 71 10.76 10.84 -22.06
CA ASP A 71 11.04 10.28 -23.39
C ASP A 71 10.44 8.91 -23.77
N ALA A 72 10.00 8.83 -25.03
CA ALA A 72 9.36 7.64 -25.59
C ALA A 72 10.29 6.41 -25.50
N GLY A 73 9.91 5.45 -24.66
CA GLY A 73 10.54 4.12 -24.60
C GLY A 73 11.05 3.67 -23.23
N GLN A 74 11.15 4.56 -22.23
CA GLN A 74 11.58 4.14 -20.89
C GLN A 74 10.40 3.67 -20.03
N PRO A 75 10.55 2.57 -19.27
CA PRO A 75 9.53 2.15 -18.32
C PRO A 75 9.33 3.24 -17.26
N THR A 76 8.07 3.48 -16.90
CA THR A 76 7.72 4.42 -15.82
C THR A 76 8.45 3.98 -14.54
N ARG A 77 9.08 4.90 -13.82
CA ARG A 77 9.82 4.56 -12.60
C ARG A 77 9.02 4.98 -11.37
N PHE A 78 9.08 4.16 -10.33
CA PHE A 78 8.65 4.60 -9.02
C PHE A 78 9.70 5.54 -8.42
N THR A 79 9.25 6.65 -7.89
CA THR A 79 10.06 7.57 -7.10
C THR A 79 9.49 7.67 -5.69
N ILE A 80 10.38 7.61 -4.70
CA ILE A 80 10.02 7.84 -3.30
C ILE A 80 9.77 9.33 -3.13
N VAL A 81 8.62 9.66 -2.58
CA VAL A 81 8.18 11.03 -2.33
C VAL A 81 7.68 11.16 -0.89
N GLY A 82 7.49 12.39 -0.43
CA GLY A 82 6.78 12.67 0.82
C GLY A 82 5.30 12.28 0.76
N ALA A 83 4.46 12.85 1.64
CA ALA A 83 3.07 12.41 1.87
C ALA A 83 2.08 12.49 0.67
N LEU A 84 2.53 12.94 -0.51
CA LEU A 84 1.73 13.15 -1.72
C LEU A 84 1.75 11.97 -2.71
N GLY A 85 2.55 10.93 -2.46
CA GLY A 85 2.60 9.78 -3.36
C GLY A 85 1.26 9.06 -3.50
N ALA A 86 1.00 8.52 -4.68
CA ALA A 86 -0.21 7.77 -5.04
C ALA A 86 -0.19 6.31 -4.55
N TYR A 87 0.96 5.83 -4.07
CA TYR A 87 1.14 4.49 -3.54
C TYR A 87 1.79 4.54 -2.16
N ILE A 88 1.55 3.48 -1.39
CA ILE A 88 2.24 3.20 -0.13
C ILE A 88 3.00 1.89 -0.34
N LEU A 89 4.29 1.92 -0.05
CA LEU A 89 5.14 0.74 0.01
C LEU A 89 5.50 0.43 1.45
N LYS A 90 5.42 -0.86 1.79
CA LYS A 90 5.86 -1.41 3.06
C LYS A 90 7.05 -2.36 2.79
N PRO A 91 8.27 -2.00 3.21
CA PRO A 91 9.45 -2.80 2.94
C PRO A 91 9.42 -4.11 3.76
N PRO A 92 10.23 -5.11 3.36
CA PRO A 92 10.51 -6.25 4.22
C PRO A 92 11.23 -5.80 5.51
N THR A 93 11.23 -6.68 6.51
CA THR A 93 11.92 -6.46 7.78
C THR A 93 12.58 -7.75 8.24
N PRO A 94 13.81 -7.69 8.79
CA PRO A 94 14.48 -8.88 9.30
C PRO A 94 13.78 -9.48 10.53
N HIS A 95 12.97 -8.69 11.24
CA HIS A 95 12.28 -9.14 12.45
C HIS A 95 11.10 -10.09 12.17
N TYR A 96 10.47 -9.95 11.00
CA TYR A 96 9.28 -10.70 10.62
C TYR A 96 9.43 -11.18 9.17
N PRO A 97 9.99 -12.39 8.97
CA PRO A 97 10.14 -12.98 7.65
C PRO A 97 8.79 -13.07 6.92
N SER A 98 8.80 -12.75 5.63
CA SER A 98 7.63 -12.77 4.75
C SER A 98 6.45 -11.87 5.17
N LEU A 99 6.70 -10.86 6.01
CA LEU A 99 5.66 -9.90 6.41
C LEU A 99 4.92 -9.24 5.21
N PRO A 100 5.61 -8.79 4.14
CA PRO A 100 4.94 -8.30 2.93
C PRO A 100 4.00 -9.32 2.28
N GLU A 101 4.46 -10.56 2.14
CA GLU A 101 3.69 -11.64 1.51
C GLU A 101 2.48 -12.04 2.34
N VAL A 102 2.61 -12.08 3.67
CA VAL A 102 1.48 -12.33 4.59
C VAL A 102 0.44 -11.23 4.48
N GLU A 103 0.86 -9.97 4.38
CA GLU A 103 -0.06 -8.85 4.19
C GLU A 103 -0.82 -8.97 2.86
N ASP A 104 -0.11 -9.22 1.75
CA ASP A 104 -0.73 -9.40 0.42
C ASP A 104 -1.68 -10.61 0.37
N LEU A 105 -1.29 -11.74 0.98
CA LEU A 105 -2.13 -12.93 1.07
C LEU A 105 -3.41 -12.65 1.87
N THR A 106 -3.31 -11.95 2.99
CA THR A 106 -4.47 -11.61 3.83
C THR A 106 -5.47 -10.77 3.05
N MET A 107 -4.99 -9.81 2.26
CA MET A 107 -5.83 -8.96 1.43
C MET A 107 -6.49 -9.75 0.27
N HIS A 108 -5.80 -10.73 -0.32
CA HIS A 108 -6.41 -11.67 -1.27
C HIS A 108 -7.53 -12.49 -0.62
N LEU A 109 -7.30 -13.04 0.58
CA LEU A 109 -8.30 -13.81 1.31
C LEU A 109 -9.52 -12.95 1.66
N ALA A 110 -9.31 -11.70 2.08
CA ALA A 110 -10.40 -10.75 2.33
C ALA A 110 -11.24 -10.51 1.05
N THR A 111 -10.59 -10.32 -0.09
CA THR A 111 -11.26 -10.16 -1.38
C THR A 111 -12.08 -11.40 -1.76
N LEU A 112 -11.53 -12.60 -1.55
CA LEU A 112 -12.25 -13.87 -1.77
C LEU A 112 -13.45 -14.05 -0.83
N ALA A 113 -13.38 -13.49 0.38
CA ALA A 113 -14.48 -13.45 1.34
C ALA A 113 -15.53 -12.35 1.02
N GLY A 114 -15.36 -11.59 -0.06
CA GLY A 114 -16.27 -10.52 -0.46
C GLY A 114 -16.08 -9.19 0.28
N LEU A 115 -14.98 -9.04 1.04
CA LEU A 115 -14.65 -7.79 1.70
C LEU A 115 -14.01 -6.82 0.71
N ALA A 116 -14.37 -5.54 0.80
CA ALA A 116 -13.75 -4.50 0.01
C ALA A 116 -12.28 -4.31 0.43
N THR A 117 -11.38 -4.33 -0.54
CA THR A 117 -9.94 -4.14 -0.34
C THR A 117 -9.41 -3.01 -1.23
N VAL A 118 -8.30 -2.41 -0.80
CA VAL A 118 -7.55 -1.46 -1.63
C VAL A 118 -6.82 -2.21 -2.75
N PRO A 119 -6.51 -1.59 -3.91
CA PRO A 119 -5.66 -2.25 -4.89
C PRO A 119 -4.26 -2.48 -4.33
N HIS A 120 -3.87 -3.74 -4.16
CA HIS A 120 -2.61 -4.17 -3.53
C HIS A 120 -1.84 -5.16 -4.41
N GLY A 121 -0.60 -5.44 -4.03
CA GLY A 121 0.26 -6.45 -4.63
C GLY A 121 1.63 -6.47 -3.98
N LEU A 122 2.53 -7.27 -4.54
CA LEU A 122 3.93 -7.33 -4.13
C LEU A 122 4.81 -6.67 -5.19
N LEU A 123 5.91 -6.04 -4.79
CA LEU A 123 6.98 -5.54 -5.66
C LEU A 123 8.27 -6.29 -5.37
N ARG A 124 8.98 -6.68 -6.43
CA ARG A 124 10.31 -7.28 -6.31
C ARG A 124 11.38 -6.21 -6.19
N LEU A 125 12.19 -6.32 -5.15
CA LEU A 125 13.36 -5.48 -4.91
C LEU A 125 14.57 -6.02 -5.65
N GLU A 126 15.60 -5.18 -5.76
CA GLU A 126 16.92 -5.65 -6.16
C GLU A 126 17.42 -6.69 -5.14
N GLY A 127 17.82 -7.87 -5.62
CA GLY A 127 18.15 -9.03 -4.77
C GLY A 127 16.99 -10.03 -4.60
N GLY A 128 15.79 -9.71 -5.09
CA GLY A 128 14.68 -10.67 -5.23
C GLY A 128 13.71 -10.72 -4.05
N THR A 129 14.00 -10.04 -2.94
CA THR A 129 13.08 -9.87 -1.81
C THR A 129 11.84 -9.08 -2.23
N LEU A 130 10.75 -9.27 -1.50
CA LEU A 130 9.46 -8.69 -1.83
C LEU A 130 9.11 -7.58 -0.84
N ALA A 131 8.45 -6.53 -1.35
CA ALA A 131 7.83 -5.48 -0.58
C ALA A 131 6.33 -5.43 -0.90
N TYR A 132 5.51 -5.01 0.06
CA TYR A 132 4.08 -4.86 -0.16
C TYR A 132 3.82 -3.48 -0.72
N VAL A 133 2.96 -3.38 -1.74
CA VAL A 133 2.55 -2.12 -2.32
C VAL A 133 1.03 -2.04 -2.40
N THR A 134 0.50 -0.87 -2.07
CA THR A 134 -0.91 -0.56 -2.28
C THR A 134 -1.06 0.78 -2.96
N ARG A 135 -2.05 0.88 -3.85
CA ARG A 135 -2.50 2.17 -4.37
C ARG A 135 -3.39 2.82 -3.32
N ARG A 136 -3.20 4.12 -3.12
CA ARG A 136 -3.99 4.91 -2.19
C ARG A 136 -5.39 5.18 -2.72
N ILE A 137 -6.39 5.02 -1.87
CA ILE A 137 -7.79 5.35 -2.16
C ILE A 137 -8.18 6.76 -1.67
N ASP A 138 -7.38 7.38 -0.80
CA ASP A 138 -7.52 8.78 -0.39
C ASP A 138 -6.90 9.76 -1.41
N ARG A 139 -6.68 9.29 -2.65
CA ARG A 139 -6.11 10.06 -3.75
C ARG A 139 -6.92 9.82 -5.03
N HIS A 140 -7.37 10.89 -5.66
CA HIS A 140 -8.09 10.85 -6.94
C HIS A 140 -7.57 11.95 -7.87
N GLN A 141 -7.06 11.57 -9.05
CA GLN A 141 -6.51 12.51 -10.05
C GLN A 141 -5.51 13.53 -9.48
N GLY A 142 -4.63 13.08 -8.57
CA GLY A 142 -3.64 13.94 -7.91
C GLY A 142 -4.19 14.77 -6.74
N GLN A 143 -5.50 14.78 -6.52
CA GLN A 143 -6.15 15.45 -5.39
C GLN A 143 -6.26 14.52 -4.18
N LYS A 144 -6.15 15.08 -2.99
CA LYS A 144 -6.38 14.37 -1.72
C LYS A 144 -7.89 14.35 -1.44
N LEU A 145 -8.42 13.16 -1.15
CA LEU A 145 -9.74 13.00 -0.57
C LEU A 145 -9.63 13.09 0.95
N ALA A 146 -10.62 13.70 1.60
CA ALA A 146 -10.70 13.69 3.05
C ALA A 146 -10.91 12.26 3.54
N MET A 147 -10.05 11.80 4.44
CA MET A 147 -10.09 10.48 5.05
C MET A 147 -9.54 10.60 6.46
N GLU A 148 -10.28 10.03 7.41
CA GLU A 148 -9.96 10.03 8.83
C GLU A 148 -9.98 8.59 9.35
N ASP A 149 -9.14 8.29 10.34
CA ASP A 149 -9.21 7.04 11.08
C ASP A 149 -10.13 7.14 12.30
N MET A 150 -10.37 6.00 12.96
CA MET A 150 -11.25 5.95 14.13
C MET A 150 -10.70 6.70 15.34
N CYS A 151 -9.38 6.90 15.47
CA CYS A 151 -8.84 7.72 16.55
C CYS A 151 -9.24 9.18 16.34
N GLN A 152 -9.09 9.69 15.11
CA GLN A 152 -9.50 11.03 14.75
C GLN A 152 -11.01 11.23 14.93
N LEU A 153 -11.83 10.32 14.41
CA LEU A 153 -13.30 10.39 14.53
C LEU A 153 -13.81 10.29 15.98
N THR A 154 -13.04 9.66 16.86
CA THR A 154 -13.38 9.53 18.28
C THR A 154 -12.58 10.47 19.18
N GLU A 155 -11.89 11.46 18.59
CA GLU A 155 -11.09 12.48 19.29
C GLU A 155 -10.05 11.89 20.26
N ARG A 156 -9.48 10.73 19.89
CA ARG A 156 -8.44 10.04 20.64
C ARG A 156 -7.06 10.36 20.09
N LEU A 157 -6.11 10.48 21.01
CA LEU A 157 -4.69 10.49 20.67
C LEU A 157 -4.29 9.12 20.11
N THR A 158 -3.41 9.12 19.10
CA THR A 158 -2.92 7.90 18.42
C THR A 158 -2.26 6.91 19.38
N GLU A 159 -1.67 7.39 20.49
CA GLU A 159 -1.09 6.56 21.54
C GLU A 159 -2.14 5.70 22.26
N ASN A 160 -3.38 6.18 22.35
CA ASN A 160 -4.51 5.50 23.01
C ASN A 160 -5.34 4.68 22.01
N LYS A 161 -4.79 4.35 20.83
CA LYS A 161 -5.53 3.62 19.78
C LYS A 161 -6.01 2.23 20.22
N TYR A 162 -5.39 1.66 21.25
CA TYR A 162 -5.76 0.37 21.82
C TYR A 162 -6.68 0.48 23.05
N ASP A 163 -6.90 1.69 23.56
CA ASP A 163 -7.77 1.94 24.72
C ASP A 163 -9.24 2.21 24.31
N GLY A 164 -9.61 1.65 23.15
CA GLY A 164 -10.95 1.71 22.59
C GLY A 164 -11.70 0.38 22.66
N SER A 165 -12.98 0.40 22.35
CA SER A 165 -13.80 -0.81 22.21
C SER A 165 -14.55 -0.86 20.88
N HIS A 166 -14.91 -2.07 20.44
CA HIS A 166 -15.77 -2.25 19.27
C HIS A 166 -17.12 -1.54 19.44
N GLU A 167 -17.66 -1.47 20.67
CA GLU A 167 -18.87 -0.71 20.96
C GLU A 167 -18.72 0.80 20.68
N GLN A 168 -17.55 1.37 20.99
CA GLN A 168 -17.28 2.78 20.69
C GLN A 168 -17.14 3.03 19.19
N VAL A 169 -16.52 2.09 18.45
CA VAL A 169 -16.48 2.13 16.99
C VAL A 169 -17.89 2.07 16.41
N ALA A 170 -18.72 1.13 16.87
CA ALA A 170 -20.12 1.02 16.46
C ALA A 170 -20.91 2.31 16.74
N LYS A 171 -20.74 2.91 17.92
CA LYS A 171 -21.36 4.21 18.26
C LYS A 171 -20.91 5.34 17.34
N ALA A 172 -19.64 5.37 16.95
CA ALA A 172 -19.12 6.35 16.00
C ALA A 172 -19.72 6.15 14.60
N ILE A 173 -19.80 4.90 14.12
CA ILE A 173 -20.43 4.56 12.84
C ILE A 173 -21.91 4.97 12.84
N LEU A 174 -22.67 4.60 13.86
CA LEU A 174 -24.09 4.97 13.99
C LEU A 174 -24.32 6.49 13.98
N ARG A 175 -23.35 7.26 14.48
CA ARG A 175 -23.44 8.73 14.55
C ARG A 175 -23.04 9.42 13.25
N TYR A 176 -22.01 8.95 12.57
CA TYR A 176 -21.38 9.69 11.47
C TYR A 176 -21.53 9.06 10.09
N SER A 177 -21.89 7.77 10.00
CA SER A 177 -22.11 7.14 8.70
C SER A 177 -23.37 7.68 8.03
N ALA A 178 -23.32 7.81 6.69
CA ALA A 178 -24.49 8.08 5.86
C ALA A 178 -25.42 6.87 5.75
N ASN A 179 -24.96 5.66 6.06
CA ASN A 179 -25.73 4.41 6.02
C ASN A 179 -25.46 3.52 7.25
N PRO A 180 -25.80 4.00 8.46
CA PRO A 180 -25.40 3.36 9.71
C PRO A 180 -25.98 1.96 9.91
N GLY A 181 -27.10 1.62 9.27
CA GLY A 181 -27.73 0.29 9.38
C GLY A 181 -27.00 -0.80 8.61
N LEU A 182 -26.23 -0.46 7.57
CA LEU A 182 -25.38 -1.40 6.84
C LEU A 182 -23.94 -1.42 7.37
N ASP A 183 -23.46 -0.30 7.89
CA ASP A 183 -22.04 -0.12 8.24
C ASP A 183 -21.67 -0.56 9.66
N VAL A 184 -22.67 -0.80 10.55
CA VAL A 184 -22.47 -1.18 11.96
C VAL A 184 -22.32 -2.69 12.16
#